data_AF-A0A7Z7PMW8-F1
#
_entry.id   AF-A0A7Z7PMW8-F1
#
_cell.length_a   1.000
_cell.length_b   1.000
_cell.length_c   1.000
_cell.angle_alpha   90.00
_cell.angle_beta   90.00
_cell.angle_gamma   90.00
#
_symmetry.space_group_name_H-M   'P 1'
#
loop_
_entity.id
_entity.type
_entity.pdbx_description
1 polymer ?
#
loop_
_entity_poly.entity_id
_entity_poly.type
_entity_poly.pdbx_seq_one_letter_code
_entity_poly.pdbx_strand_id
1 'polypeptide(L)'
;MNVRRVLNIFKLDTLNSRRDKVMIYTLLAPIILTIVFKLISPDFQSLSIDFVVPENAAKLAVQLDRYANVEQVGSIQEMKDAVARGDDRIGVYESEGKYVLVMQGDESPQARELAELAISAVLEGDTSLINIDFSDNGRVIPPITLFGFSFVVILSFTLGGFIIGFSIIEEKESGAMRALMVTPISKAEFLLGRSIMGISVPIVHALLAVLIFAIGGLDILKLIMVTVVSSVIGIVMGFLIGVMSSSQMTGLANMKISVLLLLMPVMIAFVLPENRQFIFYWSPTYWSFAALKDILTRNAEWGGFLLQLLWISLTTGLLFLLMRGKIKSGLKTYQS
;
A
#
# COMPACT_ATOMS: atom_id res chain seq x y z
N MET A 1 -1.27 -23.37 -28.41
CA MET A 1 -1.36 -23.11 -26.96
C MET A 1 -2.61 -23.79 -26.43
N ASN A 2 -2.47 -24.77 -25.56
CA ASN A 2 -3.55 -25.58 -25.00
C ASN A 2 -3.85 -25.13 -23.57
N VAL A 3 -5.03 -24.54 -23.36
CA VAL A 3 -5.48 -23.99 -22.07
C VAL A 3 -5.46 -25.03 -20.95
N ARG A 4 -5.77 -26.31 -21.26
CA ARG A 4 -5.72 -27.38 -20.25
C ARG A 4 -4.32 -27.59 -19.69
N ARG A 5 -3.27 -27.44 -20.53
CA ARG A 5 -1.88 -27.58 -20.08
C ARG A 5 -1.49 -26.43 -19.16
N VAL A 6 -1.90 -25.21 -19.50
CA VAL A 6 -1.69 -24.01 -18.67
C VAL A 6 -2.33 -24.18 -17.29
N LEU A 7 -3.60 -24.60 -17.25
CA LEU A 7 -4.32 -24.83 -15.99
C LEU A 7 -3.73 -25.99 -15.17
N ASN A 8 -3.22 -27.03 -15.82
CA ASN A 8 -2.57 -28.15 -15.12
C ASN A 8 -1.28 -27.70 -14.41
N ILE A 9 -0.49 -26.80 -15.03
CA ILE A 9 0.70 -26.21 -14.40
C ILE A 9 0.30 -25.40 -13.17
N PHE A 10 -0.72 -24.55 -13.31
CA PHE A 10 -1.26 -23.79 -12.18
C PHE A 10 -1.72 -24.71 -11.03
N LYS A 11 -2.41 -25.80 -11.35
CA LYS A 11 -2.87 -26.78 -10.36
C LYS A 11 -1.70 -27.47 -9.66
N LEU A 12 -0.65 -27.82 -10.41
CA LEU A 12 0.57 -28.41 -9.86
C LEU A 12 1.23 -27.47 -8.84
N ASP A 13 1.45 -26.20 -9.23
CA ASP A 13 2.05 -25.20 -8.34
C ASP A 13 1.22 -25.01 -7.08
N THR A 14 -0.11 -24.90 -7.22
CA THR A 14 -1.01 -24.75 -6.06
C THR A 14 -0.92 -25.92 -5.09
N LEU A 15 -0.78 -27.15 -5.60
CA LEU A 15 -0.63 -28.34 -4.75
C LEU A 15 0.73 -28.38 -4.04
N ASN A 16 1.79 -27.99 -4.74
CA ASN A 16 3.14 -27.93 -4.18
C ASN A 16 3.23 -26.85 -3.09
N SER A 17 2.62 -25.67 -3.32
CA SER A 17 2.60 -24.57 -2.34
C SER A 17 1.91 -24.92 -1.02
N ARG A 18 1.01 -25.91 -0.99
CA ARG A 18 0.38 -26.36 0.26
C ARG A 18 1.30 -27.22 1.14
N ARG A 19 2.40 -27.73 0.59
CA ARG A 19 3.32 -28.65 1.28
C ARG A 19 4.65 -27.99 1.63
N ASP A 20 5.03 -26.94 0.91
CA ASP A 20 6.26 -26.18 1.16
C ASP A 20 6.05 -25.10 2.23
N LYS A 21 6.84 -25.16 3.31
CA LYS A 21 6.82 -24.20 4.41
C LYS A 21 7.14 -22.77 3.96
N VAL A 22 8.06 -22.60 3.01
CA VAL A 22 8.44 -21.29 2.46
C VAL A 22 7.27 -20.69 1.69
N MET A 23 6.58 -21.49 0.87
CA MET A 23 5.41 -21.03 0.13
C MET A 23 4.23 -20.70 1.06
N ILE A 24 3.98 -21.50 2.09
CA ILE A 24 2.96 -21.21 3.11
C ILE A 24 3.25 -19.87 3.80
N TYR A 25 4.50 -19.67 4.25
CA TYR A 25 4.90 -18.39 4.86
C TYR A 25 4.70 -17.22 3.90
N THR A 26 5.03 -17.39 2.62
CA THR A 26 4.86 -16.38 1.58
C THR A 26 3.40 -15.98 1.37
N LEU A 27 2.47 -16.92 1.49
CA LEU A 27 1.03 -16.66 1.43
C LEU A 27 0.50 -15.99 2.70
N LEU A 28 0.97 -16.41 3.88
CA LEU A 28 0.47 -15.89 5.16
C LEU A 28 1.05 -14.52 5.52
N ALA A 29 2.30 -14.22 5.12
CA ALA A 29 3.00 -13.02 5.56
C ALA A 29 2.26 -11.70 5.25
N PRO A 30 1.70 -11.46 4.04
CA PRO A 30 0.92 -10.26 3.77
C PRO A 30 -0.34 -10.17 4.63
N ILE A 31 -1.03 -11.28 4.87
CA ILE A 31 -2.26 -11.32 5.69
C ILE A 31 -1.93 -10.98 7.13
N ILE A 32 -0.89 -11.61 7.69
CA ILE A 32 -0.42 -11.32 9.06
C ILE A 32 -0.03 -9.85 9.18
N LEU A 33 0.73 -9.32 8.22
CA LEU A 33 1.12 -7.90 8.22
C LEU A 33 -0.08 -6.97 8.12
N THR A 34 -1.11 -7.32 7.35
CA THR A 34 -2.35 -6.54 7.28
C THR A 34 -3.01 -6.44 8.66
N ILE A 35 -3.09 -7.57 9.37
CA ILE A 35 -3.65 -7.61 10.73
C ILE A 35 -2.79 -6.76 11.67
N VAL A 36 -1.46 -6.89 11.60
CA VAL A 36 -0.53 -6.09 12.41
C VAL A 36 -0.73 -4.59 12.15
N PHE A 37 -0.78 -4.16 10.88
CA PHE A 37 -1.03 -2.75 10.55
C PHE A 37 -2.40 -2.28 11.01
N LYS A 38 -3.45 -3.11 10.91
CA LYS A 38 -4.78 -2.76 11.42
C LYS A 38 -4.77 -2.60 12.95
N LEU A 39 -4.03 -3.43 13.68
CA LEU A 39 -3.90 -3.32 15.14
C LEU A 39 -3.16 -2.06 15.58
N ILE A 40 -2.21 -1.57 14.78
CA ILE A 40 -1.44 -0.35 15.06
C ILE A 40 -2.18 0.89 14.56
N SER A 41 -3.09 0.74 13.60
CA SER A 41 -3.88 1.87 13.10
C SER A 41 -4.84 2.36 14.19
N PRO A 42 -4.76 3.63 14.62
CA PRO A 42 -5.78 4.21 15.48
C PRO A 42 -7.15 4.06 14.80
N ASP A 43 -8.16 3.64 15.54
CA ASP A 43 -9.53 3.79 15.08
C ASP A 43 -9.85 5.29 15.11
N PHE A 44 -10.51 5.82 14.06
CA PHE A 44 -10.84 7.25 13.95
C PHE A 44 -11.56 7.83 15.17
N GLN A 45 -12.20 6.99 15.97
CA GLN A 45 -12.83 7.39 17.21
C GLN A 45 -11.84 7.95 18.25
N SER A 46 -10.52 7.77 18.07
CA SER A 46 -9.48 8.33 18.94
C SER A 46 -8.68 9.47 18.32
N LEU A 47 -9.04 9.98 17.13
CA LEU A 47 -8.54 11.27 16.62
C LEU A 47 -9.36 12.40 17.25
N SER A 48 -9.42 12.43 18.59
CA SER A 48 -9.90 13.61 19.31
C SER A 48 -8.81 14.66 19.21
N ILE A 49 -9.09 15.75 18.52
CA ILE A 49 -8.28 16.96 18.68
C ILE A 49 -8.47 17.40 20.13
N ASP A 50 -7.37 17.62 20.82
CA ASP A 50 -7.39 18.23 22.15
C ASP A 50 -7.25 19.74 21.96
N PHE A 51 -8.33 20.47 22.19
CA PHE A 51 -8.32 21.93 22.22
C PHE A 51 -7.98 22.44 23.61
N VAL A 52 -7.12 23.46 23.69
CA VAL A 52 -6.88 24.20 24.92
C VAL A 52 -7.50 25.58 24.78
N VAL A 53 -8.45 25.91 25.66
CA VAL A 53 -9.23 27.14 25.59
C VAL A 53 -9.06 27.94 26.89
N PRO A 54 -8.73 29.24 26.83
CA PRO A 54 -8.64 30.07 28.02
C PRO A 54 -10.03 30.33 28.63
N GLU A 55 -10.11 30.52 29.95
CA GLU A 55 -11.38 30.75 30.69
C GLU A 55 -12.21 31.93 30.15
N ASN A 56 -11.57 32.95 29.57
CA ASN A 56 -12.26 34.07 28.93
C ASN A 56 -13.06 33.67 27.67
N ALA A 57 -12.84 32.47 27.14
CA ALA A 57 -13.55 31.86 26.02
C ALA A 57 -14.39 30.65 26.45
N ALA A 58 -14.90 30.63 27.70
CA ALA A 58 -15.71 29.51 28.23
C ALA A 58 -16.93 29.13 27.36
N LYS A 59 -17.54 30.08 26.65
CA LYS A 59 -18.65 29.79 25.71
C LYS A 59 -18.20 28.94 24.52
N LEU A 60 -17.01 29.23 23.99
CA LEU A 60 -16.38 28.49 22.91
C LEU A 60 -16.01 27.07 23.37
N ALA A 61 -15.51 26.93 24.60
CA ALA A 61 -15.19 25.63 25.17
C ALA A 61 -16.42 24.69 25.21
N VAL A 62 -17.58 25.19 25.64
CA VAL A 62 -18.84 24.41 25.66
C VAL A 62 -19.35 24.04 24.26
N GLN A 63 -19.07 24.87 23.25
CA GLN A 63 -19.47 24.58 21.87
C GLN A 63 -18.52 23.58 21.21
N LEU A 64 -17.22 23.67 21.50
CA LEU A 64 -16.18 22.76 20.99
C LEU A 64 -16.21 21.38 21.65
N ASP A 65 -16.65 21.28 22.92
CA ASP A 65 -16.81 20.01 23.65
C ASP A 65 -17.73 19.01 22.94
N ARG A 66 -18.59 19.49 22.03
CA ARG A 66 -19.47 18.65 21.19
C ARG A 66 -18.74 17.94 20.05
N TYR A 67 -17.56 18.42 19.67
CA TYR A 67 -16.83 18.01 18.47
C TYR A 67 -15.41 17.53 18.79
N ALA A 68 -14.86 17.90 19.95
CA ALA A 68 -13.48 17.67 20.34
C ALA A 68 -13.34 17.70 21.87
N ASN A 69 -12.22 17.18 22.39
CA ASN A 69 -11.94 17.24 23.82
C ASN A 69 -11.36 18.61 24.17
N VAL A 70 -11.87 19.28 25.21
CA VAL A 70 -11.51 20.66 25.53
C VAL A 70 -10.94 20.78 26.93
N GLU A 71 -9.67 21.16 27.04
CA GLU A 71 -9.01 21.53 28.29
C GLU A 71 -9.15 23.05 28.50
N GLN A 72 -9.72 23.48 29.63
CA GLN A 72 -9.78 24.90 30.00
C GLN A 72 -8.58 25.30 30.86
N VAL A 73 -7.97 26.45 30.55
CA VAL A 73 -6.82 27.00 31.27
C VAL A 73 -7.06 28.44 31.71
N GLY A 74 -6.40 28.89 32.77
CA GLY A 74 -6.68 30.18 33.41
C GLY A 74 -6.27 31.40 32.59
N SER A 75 -5.33 31.26 31.64
CA SER A 75 -4.89 32.38 30.81
C SER A 75 -4.44 32.01 29.40
N ILE A 76 -4.43 33.00 28.50
CA ILE A 76 -3.87 32.85 27.13
C ILE A 76 -2.39 32.45 27.17
N GLN A 77 -1.64 32.87 28.22
CA GLN A 77 -0.24 32.48 28.36
C GLN A 77 -0.11 31.00 28.75
N GLU A 78 -0.93 30.52 29.68
CA GLU A 78 -0.99 29.10 30.04
C GLU A 78 -1.44 28.23 28.86
N MET A 79 -2.35 28.73 28.02
CA MET A 79 -2.74 28.06 26.76
C MET A 79 -1.55 27.94 25.81
N LYS A 80 -0.79 29.02 25.60
CA LYS A 80 0.42 28.99 24.75
C LYS A 80 1.48 28.04 25.29
N ASP A 81 1.66 28.01 26.61
CA ASP A 81 2.60 27.11 27.28
C ASP A 81 2.10 25.65 27.21
N ALA A 82 0.79 25.40 27.20
CA ALA A 82 0.21 24.07 26.98
C ALA A 82 0.41 23.55 25.56
N VAL A 83 0.21 24.40 24.55
CA VAL A 83 0.50 24.09 23.14
C VAL A 83 1.99 23.81 22.95
N ALA A 84 2.87 24.61 23.56
CA ALA A 84 4.32 24.44 23.45
C ALA A 84 4.90 23.19 24.15
N ARG A 85 4.10 22.46 24.94
CA ARG A 85 4.53 21.25 25.67
C ARG A 85 4.55 19.97 24.83
N GLY A 86 4.02 19.97 23.59
CA GLY A 86 4.30 18.91 22.61
C GLY A 86 3.37 17.70 22.58
N ASP A 87 2.06 17.88 22.85
CA ASP A 87 1.07 16.79 22.89
C ASP A 87 -0.04 16.91 21.81
N ASP A 88 0.26 17.40 20.59
CA ASP A 88 -0.73 17.62 19.51
C ASP A 88 -1.96 18.46 19.94
N ARG A 89 -1.76 19.37 20.90
CA ARG A 89 -2.80 20.26 21.45
C ARG A 89 -2.90 21.54 20.65
N ILE A 90 -4.13 21.94 20.32
CA ILE A 90 -4.39 23.16 19.54
C ILE A 90 -5.00 24.21 20.47
N GLY A 91 -4.34 25.35 20.59
CA GLY A 91 -4.86 26.47 21.38
C GLY A 91 -5.89 27.26 20.58
N VAL A 92 -7.00 27.64 21.20
CA VAL A 92 -8.00 28.50 20.54
C VAL A 92 -8.45 29.59 21.48
N TYR A 93 -8.42 30.84 21.00
CA TYR A 93 -8.98 31.97 21.71
C TYR A 93 -9.65 32.96 20.76
N GLU A 94 -10.55 33.79 21.31
CA GLU A 94 -11.21 34.86 20.58
C GLU A 94 -10.42 36.17 20.73
N SER A 95 -10.17 36.85 19.62
CA SER A 95 -9.52 38.17 19.58
C SER A 95 -10.20 39.04 18.53
N GLU A 96 -10.72 40.21 18.93
CA GLU A 96 -11.37 41.17 18.02
C GLU A 96 -12.52 40.57 17.17
N GLY A 97 -13.29 39.65 17.73
CA GLY A 97 -14.40 38.97 17.04
C GLY A 97 -13.96 37.91 16.02
N LYS A 98 -12.70 37.47 16.06
CA LYS A 98 -12.18 36.35 15.26
C LYS A 98 -11.59 35.27 16.18
N TYR A 99 -11.78 34.01 15.81
CA TYR A 99 -11.09 32.90 16.46
C TYR A 99 -9.68 32.75 15.89
N VAL A 100 -8.71 32.66 16.79
CA VAL A 100 -7.29 32.48 16.46
C VAL A 100 -6.87 31.09 16.93
N LEU A 101 -6.42 30.27 15.98
CA LEU A 101 -5.81 28.97 16.22
C LEU A 101 -4.31 29.16 16.50
N VAL A 102 -3.83 28.59 17.60
CA VAL A 102 -2.42 28.55 18.00
C VAL A 102 -1.95 27.11 17.89
N MET A 103 -0.97 26.90 17.02
CA MET A 103 -0.36 25.62 16.69
C MET A 103 1.16 25.73 16.89
N GLN A 104 1.79 24.61 17.23
CA GLN A 104 3.24 24.47 17.43
C GLN A 104 4.02 24.54 16.10
N GLY A 105 3.37 24.19 14.99
CA GLY A 105 3.92 24.26 13.62
C GLY A 105 4.49 22.93 13.11
N ASP A 106 4.43 21.87 13.90
CA ASP A 106 4.76 20.49 13.54
C ASP A 106 3.52 19.58 13.37
N GLU A 107 2.32 20.14 13.52
CA GLU A 107 1.08 19.42 13.34
C GLU A 107 0.90 18.95 11.89
N SER A 108 0.32 17.75 11.74
CA SER A 108 -0.02 17.23 10.42
C SER A 108 -1.02 18.15 9.69
N PRO A 109 -0.94 18.27 8.35
CA PRO A 109 -1.92 19.02 7.57
C PRO A 109 -3.38 18.61 7.85
N GLN A 110 -3.59 17.34 8.19
CA GLN A 110 -4.90 16.78 8.54
C GLN A 110 -5.42 17.28 9.90
N ALA A 111 -4.56 17.38 10.92
CA ALA A 111 -4.94 17.90 12.23
C ALA A 111 -5.34 19.38 12.13
N ARG A 112 -4.64 20.15 11.30
CA ARG A 112 -4.97 21.54 11.00
C ARG A 112 -6.33 21.68 10.31
N GLU A 113 -6.59 20.89 9.27
CA GLU A 113 -7.85 20.90 8.53
C GLU A 113 -9.05 20.54 9.42
N LEU A 114 -8.88 19.52 10.28
CA LEU A 114 -9.90 19.12 11.24
C LEU A 114 -10.17 20.20 12.30
N ALA A 115 -9.14 20.92 12.75
CA ALA A 115 -9.29 22.01 13.70
C ALA A 115 -10.00 23.23 13.09
N GLU A 116 -9.66 23.58 11.85
CA GLU A 116 -10.34 24.62 11.08
C GLU A 116 -11.83 24.27 10.87
N LEU A 117 -12.13 23.00 10.56
CA LEU A 117 -13.49 22.51 10.42
C LEU A 117 -14.29 22.60 11.74
N ALA A 118 -13.71 22.17 12.86
CA ALA A 118 -14.36 22.24 14.17
C ALA A 118 -14.74 23.68 14.56
N ILE A 119 -13.86 24.65 14.28
CA ILE A 119 -14.14 26.08 14.53
C ILE A 119 -15.20 26.64 13.59
N SER A 120 -15.19 26.24 12.30
CA SER A 120 -16.22 26.66 11.35
C SER A 120 -17.62 26.21 11.76
N ALA A 121 -17.76 24.98 12.28
CA ALA A 121 -19.02 24.45 12.77
C ALA A 121 -19.55 25.22 13.99
N VAL A 122 -18.67 25.77 14.83
CA VAL A 122 -19.06 26.60 15.98
C VAL A 122 -19.49 28.01 15.56
N LEU A 123 -18.85 28.58 14.54
CA LEU A 123 -19.13 29.92 14.02
C LEU A 123 -20.50 30.04 13.34
N GLU A 124 -20.95 29.00 12.64
CA GLU A 124 -22.14 29.06 11.80
C GLU A 124 -23.47 29.03 12.59
N GLY A 125 -23.46 28.65 13.88
CA GLY A 125 -24.51 28.97 14.85
C GLY A 125 -25.95 28.45 14.63
N ASP A 126 -26.32 27.94 13.46
CA ASP A 126 -27.70 27.59 13.11
C ASP A 126 -27.74 26.50 12.02
N THR A 127 -27.95 25.25 12.42
CA THR A 127 -28.26 24.16 11.50
C THR A 127 -29.74 24.19 11.14
N SER A 128 -30.13 25.14 10.29
CA SER A 128 -31.39 25.05 9.56
C SER A 128 -31.22 25.53 8.10
N LEU A 129 -31.44 24.59 7.17
CA LEU A 129 -31.40 24.74 5.71
C LEU A 129 -30.06 24.62 5.00
N ILE A 130 -29.26 23.61 5.34
CA ILE A 130 -28.76 22.73 4.29
C ILE A 130 -28.87 21.31 4.87
N ASN A 131 -29.78 20.50 4.32
CA ASN A 131 -29.57 19.05 4.32
C ASN A 131 -28.33 18.86 3.44
N ILE A 132 -27.14 19.13 4.00
CA ILE A 132 -25.94 18.50 3.52
C ILE A 132 -26.18 17.08 3.98
N ASP A 133 -26.77 16.28 3.09
CA ASP A 133 -26.38 14.90 3.00
C ASP A 133 -24.85 14.98 2.94
N PHE A 134 -24.21 14.84 4.11
CA PHE A 134 -22.86 14.33 4.15
C PHE A 134 -23.02 12.92 3.56
N SER A 135 -23.06 12.83 2.24
CA SER A 135 -22.56 11.67 1.55
C SER A 135 -21.15 11.59 2.08
N ASP A 136 -20.95 10.69 3.05
CA ASP A 136 -19.73 10.32 3.76
C ASP A 136 -18.67 9.85 2.73
N ASN A 137 -18.30 10.78 1.85
CA ASN A 137 -17.51 10.56 0.65
C ASN A 137 -16.04 10.90 0.90
N GLY A 138 -15.69 11.33 2.10
CA GLY A 138 -14.33 11.69 2.47
C GLY A 138 -13.99 11.19 3.86
N ARG A 139 -14.09 9.87 4.11
CA ARG A 139 -13.26 9.29 5.18
C ARG A 139 -11.81 9.57 4.80
N VAL A 140 -11.20 10.57 5.45
CA VAL A 140 -9.74 10.71 5.48
C VAL A 140 -9.22 9.34 5.89
N ILE A 141 -8.22 8.78 5.20
CA ILE A 141 -7.66 7.47 5.55
C ILE A 141 -6.46 7.70 6.45
N PRO A 142 -6.31 6.98 7.60
CA PRO A 142 -5.19 7.22 8.50
C PRO A 142 -3.89 6.97 7.75
N PRO A 143 -2.83 7.80 7.93
CA PRO A 143 -1.57 7.61 7.23
C PRO A 143 -1.00 6.19 7.37
N ILE A 144 -1.16 5.59 8.55
CA ILE A 144 -0.74 4.21 8.82
C ILE A 144 -1.59 3.15 8.09
N THR A 145 -2.88 3.39 7.87
CA THR A 145 -3.72 2.53 7.03
C THR A 145 -3.32 2.67 5.57
N LEU A 146 -3.07 3.91 5.09
CA LEU A 146 -2.63 4.15 3.72
C LEU A 146 -1.30 3.45 3.45
N PHE A 147 -0.33 3.62 4.34
CA PHE A 147 0.96 2.97 4.29
C PHE A 147 0.81 1.45 4.36
N GLY A 148 0.14 0.94 5.38
CA GLY A 148 -0.02 -0.48 5.63
C GLY A 148 -0.73 -1.21 4.50
N PHE A 149 -1.83 -0.66 3.98
CA PHE A 149 -2.55 -1.20 2.83
C PHE A 149 -1.65 -1.24 1.60
N SER A 150 -1.05 -0.10 1.24
CA SER A 150 -0.20 -0.02 0.04
C SER A 150 1.02 -0.93 0.15
N PHE A 151 1.64 -0.98 1.32
CA PHE A 151 2.77 -1.84 1.62
C PHE A 151 2.43 -3.32 1.46
N VAL A 152 1.31 -3.77 2.05
CA VAL A 152 0.86 -5.17 1.95
C VAL A 152 0.55 -5.55 0.50
N VAL A 153 -0.17 -4.71 -0.24
CA VAL A 153 -0.52 -4.99 -1.64
C VAL A 153 0.75 -5.10 -2.50
N ILE A 154 1.70 -4.21 -2.30
CA ILE A 154 2.98 -4.21 -3.04
C ILE A 154 3.88 -5.37 -2.66
N LEU A 155 4.00 -5.65 -1.37
CA LEU A 155 4.69 -6.82 -0.87
C LEU A 155 4.05 -8.08 -1.47
N SER A 156 2.72 -8.13 -1.52
CA SER A 156 1.99 -9.29 -2.02
C SER A 156 2.30 -9.63 -3.48
N PHE A 157 2.28 -8.67 -4.40
CA PHE A 157 2.66 -8.99 -5.79
C PHE A 157 4.14 -9.34 -5.94
N THR A 158 5.00 -8.75 -5.10
CA THR A 158 6.42 -9.11 -5.05
C THR A 158 6.59 -10.58 -4.60
N LEU A 159 5.88 -10.97 -3.55
CA LEU A 159 5.84 -12.34 -3.01
C LEU A 159 5.17 -13.34 -3.98
N GLY A 160 4.13 -12.93 -4.71
CA GLY A 160 3.50 -13.73 -5.76
C GLY A 160 4.49 -14.10 -6.87
N GLY A 161 5.41 -13.19 -7.19
CA GLY A 161 6.58 -13.47 -8.02
C GLY A 161 7.50 -14.55 -7.44
N PHE A 162 7.74 -14.54 -6.14
CA PHE A 162 8.61 -15.53 -5.52
C PHE A 162 8.05 -16.93 -5.49
N ILE A 163 6.72 -17.07 -5.40
CA ILE A 163 6.10 -18.39 -5.57
C ILE A 163 6.52 -18.97 -6.93
N ILE A 164 6.46 -18.17 -8.01
CA ILE A 164 6.94 -18.58 -9.33
C ILE A 164 8.43 -18.95 -9.27
N GLY A 165 9.27 -18.10 -8.70
CA GLY A 165 10.72 -18.30 -8.62
C GLY A 165 11.10 -19.57 -7.86
N PHE A 166 10.54 -19.79 -6.66
CA PHE A 166 10.81 -20.96 -5.83
C PHE A 166 10.30 -22.24 -6.47
N SER A 167 9.12 -22.23 -7.10
CA SER A 167 8.67 -23.39 -7.86
C SER A 167 9.64 -23.74 -9.01
N ILE A 168 10.37 -22.77 -9.59
CA ILE A 168 11.36 -23.05 -10.67
C ILE A 168 12.60 -23.67 -10.04
N ILE A 169 13.05 -23.12 -8.92
CA ILE A 169 14.23 -23.58 -8.19
C ILE A 169 14.02 -25.01 -7.68
N GLU A 170 12.85 -25.31 -7.13
CA GLU A 170 12.49 -26.66 -6.67
C GLU A 170 12.51 -27.67 -7.82
N GLU A 171 11.95 -27.32 -8.99
CA GLU A 171 12.02 -28.18 -10.19
C GLU A 171 13.45 -28.37 -10.71
N LYS A 172 14.30 -27.36 -10.56
CA LYS A 172 15.73 -27.45 -10.92
C LYS A 172 16.48 -28.36 -9.97
N GLU A 173 16.30 -28.18 -8.66
CA GLU A 173 16.98 -28.98 -7.63
C GLU A 173 16.53 -30.45 -7.65
N SER A 174 15.23 -30.70 -7.83
CA SER A 174 14.67 -32.07 -7.92
C SER A 174 14.97 -32.78 -9.24
N GLY A 175 15.48 -32.07 -10.24
CA GLY A 175 15.69 -32.59 -11.60
C GLY A 175 14.40 -32.73 -12.42
N ALA A 176 13.23 -32.40 -11.86
CA ALA A 176 11.94 -32.44 -12.55
C ALA A 176 11.90 -31.55 -13.81
N MET A 177 12.72 -30.49 -13.84
CA MET A 177 12.88 -29.64 -15.02
C MET A 177 13.28 -30.43 -16.28
N ARG A 178 14.11 -31.48 -16.16
CA ARG A 178 14.50 -32.34 -17.31
C ARG A 178 13.32 -33.15 -17.84
N ALA A 179 12.48 -33.65 -16.94
CA ALA A 179 11.27 -34.37 -17.31
C ALA A 179 10.26 -33.43 -18.00
N LEU A 180 10.12 -32.19 -17.52
CA LEU A 180 9.26 -31.18 -18.15
C LEU A 180 9.73 -30.81 -19.56
N MET A 181 11.04 -30.75 -19.81
CA MET A 181 11.60 -30.42 -21.13
C MET A 181 11.30 -31.43 -22.23
N VAL A 182 11.01 -32.69 -21.89
CA VAL A 182 10.63 -33.74 -22.87
C VAL A 182 9.12 -33.87 -23.04
N THR A 183 8.32 -33.11 -22.28
CA THR A 183 6.86 -33.04 -22.47
C THR A 183 6.50 -32.13 -23.67
N PRO A 184 5.31 -32.27 -24.27
CA PRO A 184 4.86 -31.39 -25.34
C PRO A 184 4.45 -29.97 -24.83
N ILE A 185 4.86 -29.57 -23.62
CA ILE A 185 4.56 -28.25 -23.04
C ILE A 185 5.49 -27.21 -23.68
N SER A 186 4.89 -26.18 -24.27
CA SER A 186 5.65 -25.05 -24.80
C SER A 186 6.12 -24.11 -23.68
N LYS A 187 7.20 -23.36 -23.92
CA LYS A 187 7.71 -22.34 -22.98
C LYS A 187 6.63 -21.32 -22.60
N ALA A 188 5.80 -20.90 -23.56
CA ALA A 188 4.71 -19.95 -23.31
C ALA A 188 3.63 -20.54 -22.39
N GLU A 189 3.25 -21.81 -22.60
CA GLU A 189 2.30 -22.50 -21.72
C GLU A 189 2.84 -22.62 -20.29
N PHE A 190 4.13 -22.93 -20.15
CA PHE A 190 4.81 -22.96 -18.86
C PHE A 190 4.79 -21.58 -18.16
N LEU A 191 5.21 -20.52 -18.87
CA LEU A 191 5.25 -19.17 -18.31
C LEU A 191 3.86 -18.69 -17.88
N LEU A 192 2.85 -18.88 -18.75
CA LEU A 192 1.48 -18.44 -18.48
C LEU A 192 0.86 -19.23 -17.32
N GLY A 193 1.08 -20.54 -17.26
CA GLY A 193 0.54 -21.38 -16.18
C GLY A 193 0.98 -20.91 -14.80
N ARG A 194 2.27 -20.55 -14.68
CA ARG A 194 2.83 -20.02 -13.43
C ARG A 194 2.41 -18.58 -13.12
N SER A 195 2.27 -17.77 -14.15
CA SER A 195 1.86 -16.37 -14.01
C SER A 195 0.47 -16.23 -13.40
N ILE A 196 -0.42 -17.21 -13.59
CA ILE A 196 -1.76 -17.22 -12.97
C ILE A 196 -1.64 -17.14 -11.44
N MET A 197 -0.71 -17.88 -10.83
CA MET A 197 -0.50 -17.85 -9.38
C MET A 197 0.06 -16.52 -8.89
N GLY A 198 0.98 -15.92 -9.67
CA GLY A 198 1.53 -14.60 -9.40
C GLY A 198 0.51 -13.45 -9.53
N ILE A 199 -0.67 -13.70 -10.09
CA ILE A 199 -1.77 -12.72 -10.21
C ILE A 199 -2.88 -13.02 -9.21
N SER A 200 -3.28 -14.29 -9.06
CA SER A 200 -4.39 -14.67 -8.19
C SER A 200 -4.09 -14.40 -6.72
N VAL A 201 -2.87 -14.71 -6.25
CA VAL A 201 -2.46 -14.49 -4.87
C VAL A 201 -2.52 -13.01 -4.50
N PRO A 202 -1.97 -12.07 -5.30
CA PRO A 202 -2.07 -10.65 -4.99
C PRO A 202 -3.48 -10.08 -5.01
N ILE A 203 -4.35 -10.55 -5.91
CA ILE A 203 -5.76 -10.15 -5.91
C ILE A 203 -6.42 -10.57 -4.59
N VAL A 204 -6.21 -11.81 -4.15
CA VAL A 204 -6.76 -12.29 -2.88
C VAL A 204 -6.25 -11.46 -1.70
N HIS A 205 -4.94 -11.19 -1.63
CA HIS A 205 -4.39 -10.36 -0.56
C HIS A 205 -4.90 -8.92 -0.59
N ALA A 206 -5.05 -8.31 -1.77
CA ALA A 206 -5.59 -6.96 -1.89
C ALA A 206 -7.05 -6.90 -1.40
N LEU A 207 -7.88 -7.87 -1.79
CA LEU A 207 -9.27 -7.95 -1.32
C LEU A 207 -9.36 -8.22 0.19
N LEU A 208 -8.52 -9.13 0.71
CA LEU A 208 -8.43 -9.37 2.16
C LEU A 208 -7.99 -8.10 2.91
N ALA A 209 -7.04 -7.34 2.36
CA ALA A 209 -6.62 -6.08 2.95
C ALA A 209 -7.78 -5.07 3.02
N VAL A 210 -8.59 -4.95 1.97
CA VAL A 210 -9.80 -4.11 2.00
C VAL A 210 -10.75 -4.53 3.12
N LEU A 211 -10.98 -5.85 3.28
CA LEU A 211 -11.85 -6.39 4.31
C LEU A 211 -11.32 -6.16 5.73
N ILE A 212 -10.03 -6.44 5.96
CA ILE A 212 -9.39 -6.35 7.28
C ILE A 212 -9.25 -4.89 7.73
N PHE A 213 -8.87 -3.99 6.82
CA PHE A 213 -8.83 -2.55 7.12
C PHE A 213 -10.23 -1.91 7.16
N ALA A 214 -11.27 -2.63 6.74
CA ALA A 214 -12.65 -2.16 6.65
C ALA A 214 -12.78 -0.87 5.79
N ILE A 215 -12.09 -0.83 4.66
CA ILE A 215 -12.05 0.35 3.78
C ILE A 215 -13.34 0.42 2.95
N GLY A 216 -14.26 1.27 3.37
CA GLY A 216 -15.54 1.51 2.68
C GLY A 216 -15.40 2.38 1.43
N GLY A 217 -16.23 2.12 0.42
CA GLY A 217 -16.34 2.97 -0.78
C GLY A 217 -15.13 2.95 -1.71
N LEU A 218 -14.25 1.96 -1.59
CA LEU A 218 -13.10 1.80 -2.47
C LEU A 218 -13.53 1.33 -3.87
N ASP A 219 -12.94 1.90 -4.92
CA ASP A 219 -13.12 1.43 -6.30
C ASP A 219 -12.39 0.09 -6.51
N ILE A 220 -13.12 -1.01 -6.29
CA ILE A 220 -12.59 -2.38 -6.39
C ILE A 220 -12.11 -2.70 -7.81
N LEU A 221 -12.72 -2.10 -8.84
CA LEU A 221 -12.30 -2.32 -10.22
C LEU A 221 -10.91 -1.75 -10.46
N LYS A 222 -10.67 -0.49 -10.06
CA LYS A 222 -9.34 0.13 -10.15
C LYS A 222 -8.31 -0.61 -9.29
N LEU A 223 -8.69 -1.08 -8.10
CA LEU A 223 -7.82 -1.91 -7.26
C LEU A 223 -7.39 -3.19 -8.01
N ILE A 224 -8.32 -3.94 -8.58
CA ILE A 224 -8.01 -5.16 -9.33
C ILE A 224 -7.12 -4.85 -10.53
N MET A 225 -7.41 -3.77 -11.28
CA MET A 225 -6.61 -3.36 -12.44
C MET A 225 -5.16 -3.04 -12.04
N VAL A 226 -4.94 -2.22 -11.02
CA VAL A 226 -3.58 -1.89 -10.57
C VAL A 226 -2.86 -3.11 -10.01
N THR A 227 -3.57 -3.99 -9.27
CA THR A 227 -2.98 -5.23 -8.76
C THR A 227 -2.54 -6.15 -9.89
N VAL A 228 -3.37 -6.36 -10.92
CA VAL A 228 -3.04 -7.21 -12.08
C VAL A 228 -1.85 -6.65 -12.84
N VAL A 229 -1.82 -5.34 -13.12
CA VAL A 229 -0.73 -4.70 -13.86
C VAL A 229 0.57 -4.73 -13.03
N SER A 230 0.49 -4.48 -11.72
CA SER A 230 1.65 -4.52 -10.82
C SER A 230 2.16 -5.94 -10.58
N SER A 231 1.31 -6.96 -10.68
CA SER A 231 1.72 -8.37 -10.63
C SER A 231 2.74 -8.74 -11.71
N VAL A 232 2.78 -8.01 -12.83
CA VAL A 232 3.81 -8.21 -13.86
C VAL A 232 5.22 -7.93 -13.30
N ILE A 233 5.36 -6.97 -12.38
CA ILE A 233 6.64 -6.70 -11.68
C ILE A 233 7.11 -7.95 -10.94
N GLY A 234 6.22 -8.52 -10.12
CA GLY A 234 6.46 -9.75 -9.37
C GLY A 234 6.80 -10.91 -10.29
N ILE A 235 6.03 -11.12 -11.36
CA ILE A 235 6.25 -12.19 -12.33
C ILE A 235 7.64 -12.08 -12.97
N VAL A 236 8.02 -10.90 -13.46
CA VAL A 236 9.34 -10.68 -14.08
C VAL A 236 10.47 -11.01 -13.10
N MET A 237 10.35 -10.52 -11.86
CA MET A 237 11.34 -10.75 -10.81
C MET A 237 11.38 -12.21 -10.35
N GLY A 238 10.22 -12.85 -10.27
CA GLY A 238 10.06 -14.26 -9.96
C GLY A 238 10.77 -15.16 -10.96
N PHE A 239 10.52 -14.95 -12.26
CA PHE A 239 11.22 -15.66 -13.32
C PHE A 239 12.72 -15.40 -13.29
N LEU A 240 13.14 -14.16 -13.05
CA LEU A 240 14.55 -13.84 -12.95
C LEU A 240 15.23 -14.61 -11.81
N ILE A 241 14.65 -14.58 -10.61
CA ILE A 241 15.18 -15.32 -9.44
C ILE A 241 15.19 -16.81 -9.74
N GLY A 242 14.10 -17.34 -10.29
CA GLY A 242 14.00 -18.74 -10.68
C GLY A 242 15.08 -19.16 -11.68
N VAL A 243 15.43 -18.30 -12.63
CA VAL A 243 16.47 -18.56 -13.63
C VAL A 243 17.88 -18.42 -13.05
N MET A 244 18.13 -17.39 -12.23
CA MET A 244 19.46 -17.06 -11.70
C MET A 244 19.88 -17.91 -10.50
N SER A 245 18.93 -18.47 -9.75
CA SER A 245 19.21 -19.30 -8.59
C SER A 245 19.34 -20.77 -8.98
N SER A 246 20.40 -21.41 -8.49
CA SER A 246 20.66 -22.84 -8.64
C SER A 246 20.14 -23.67 -7.48
N SER A 247 19.86 -23.03 -6.33
CA SER A 247 19.39 -23.70 -5.13
C SER A 247 18.36 -22.86 -4.34
N GLN A 248 17.59 -23.49 -3.46
CA GLN A 248 16.63 -22.79 -2.59
C GLN A 248 17.32 -21.75 -1.70
N MET A 249 18.53 -22.05 -1.22
CA MET A 249 19.31 -21.10 -0.42
C MET A 249 19.64 -19.84 -1.25
N THR A 250 20.19 -20.01 -2.45
CA THR A 250 20.52 -18.87 -3.34
C THR A 250 19.25 -18.13 -3.78
N GLY A 251 18.14 -18.85 -3.96
CA GLY A 251 16.78 -18.33 -4.11
C GLY A 251 16.41 -17.35 -3.00
N LEU A 252 16.55 -17.77 -1.74
CA LEU A 252 16.19 -16.97 -0.58
C LEU A 252 17.04 -15.70 -0.45
N ALA A 253 18.34 -15.78 -0.77
CA ALA A 253 19.21 -14.61 -0.78
C ALA A 253 18.79 -13.60 -1.86
N ASN A 254 18.58 -14.06 -3.09
CA ASN A 254 18.13 -13.23 -4.21
C ASN A 254 16.74 -12.62 -3.97
N MET A 255 15.87 -13.37 -3.29
CA MET A 255 14.55 -12.92 -2.85
C MET A 255 14.67 -11.70 -1.93
N LYS A 256 15.45 -11.80 -0.85
CA LYS A 256 15.60 -10.71 0.14
C LYS A 256 16.10 -9.41 -0.49
N ILE A 257 17.10 -9.52 -1.36
CA ILE A 257 17.65 -8.37 -2.09
C ILE A 257 16.58 -7.77 -3.00
N SER A 258 15.81 -8.60 -3.70
CA SER A 258 14.75 -8.15 -4.61
C SER A 258 13.60 -7.46 -3.85
N VAL A 259 13.16 -8.01 -2.71
CA VAL A 259 12.16 -7.36 -1.85
C VAL A 259 12.62 -5.98 -1.43
N LEU A 260 13.83 -5.88 -0.91
CA LEU A 260 14.37 -4.61 -0.43
C LEU A 260 14.44 -3.59 -1.57
N LEU A 261 14.95 -3.99 -2.73
CA LEU A 261 15.06 -3.13 -3.91
C LEU A 261 13.71 -2.62 -4.40
N LEU A 262 12.68 -3.50 -4.41
CA LEU A 262 11.35 -3.17 -4.90
C LEU A 262 10.53 -2.37 -3.89
N LEU A 263 10.69 -2.61 -2.59
CA LEU A 263 9.96 -1.89 -1.55
C LEU A 263 10.62 -0.57 -1.14
N MET A 264 11.93 -0.42 -1.30
CA MET A 264 12.65 0.80 -0.89
C MET A 264 12.04 2.07 -1.49
N PRO A 265 11.73 2.16 -2.81
CA PRO A 265 11.12 3.35 -3.38
C PRO A 265 9.79 3.73 -2.73
N VAL A 266 8.99 2.73 -2.33
CA VAL A 266 7.70 2.93 -1.66
C VAL A 266 7.89 3.45 -0.24
N MET A 267 8.81 2.82 0.51
CA MET A 267 9.11 3.20 1.89
C MET A 267 9.62 4.64 1.98
N ILE A 268 10.52 5.03 1.07
CA ILE A 268 11.06 6.39 1.07
C ILE A 268 10.04 7.38 0.51
N ALA A 269 9.32 7.04 -0.57
CA ALA A 269 8.32 7.93 -1.15
C ALA A 269 7.19 8.27 -0.17
N PHE A 270 6.83 7.36 0.74
CA PHE A 270 5.81 7.63 1.76
C PHE A 270 6.22 8.77 2.73
N VAL A 271 7.50 8.86 3.07
CA VAL A 271 8.03 9.88 4.00
C VAL A 271 8.48 11.15 3.26
N LEU A 272 8.84 11.01 1.99
CA LEU A 272 9.41 12.10 1.21
C LEU A 272 8.31 13.07 0.69
N PRO A 273 8.54 14.39 0.75
CA PRO A 273 7.63 15.37 0.14
C PRO A 273 7.40 15.10 -1.36
N GLU A 274 6.17 15.31 -1.84
CA GLU A 274 5.75 14.95 -3.19
C GLU A 274 6.63 15.57 -4.29
N ASN A 275 7.09 16.81 -4.10
CA ASN A 275 7.97 17.51 -5.04
C ASN A 275 9.37 16.89 -5.19
N ARG A 276 9.77 15.97 -4.31
CA ARG A 276 11.06 15.25 -4.38
C ARG A 276 10.90 13.79 -4.81
N GLN A 277 9.67 13.29 -4.96
CA GLN A 277 9.42 11.90 -5.33
C GLN A 277 9.80 11.57 -6.78
N PHE A 278 10.11 12.56 -7.62
CA PHE A 278 10.57 12.37 -9.01
C PHE A 278 11.79 11.46 -9.13
N ILE A 279 12.60 11.35 -8.07
CA ILE A 279 13.78 10.46 -7.99
C ILE A 279 13.37 8.99 -8.12
N PHE A 280 12.12 8.63 -7.82
CA PHE A 280 11.62 7.26 -7.87
C PHE A 280 10.80 6.93 -9.12
N TYR A 281 10.69 7.84 -10.09
CA TYR A 281 9.88 7.62 -11.30
C TYR A 281 10.38 6.48 -12.19
N TRP A 282 11.64 6.06 -12.02
CA TRP A 282 12.19 4.87 -12.68
C TRP A 282 11.67 3.56 -12.08
N SER A 283 11.16 3.58 -10.85
CA SER A 283 10.72 2.38 -10.15
C SER A 283 9.27 2.03 -10.51
N PRO A 284 8.98 0.80 -10.96
CA PRO A 284 7.61 0.40 -11.21
C PRO A 284 6.75 0.34 -9.93
N THR A 285 7.36 0.00 -8.79
CA THR A 285 6.64 -0.06 -7.51
C THR A 285 6.26 1.31 -6.96
N TYR A 286 6.98 2.37 -7.35
CA TYR A 286 6.59 3.74 -7.04
C TYR A 286 5.24 4.08 -7.70
N TRP A 287 5.08 3.75 -8.98
CA TRP A 287 3.83 4.00 -9.70
C TRP A 287 2.68 3.11 -9.18
N SER A 288 2.96 1.87 -8.76
CA SER A 288 1.99 1.06 -8.03
C SER A 288 1.54 1.72 -6.73
N PHE A 289 2.47 2.29 -5.96
CA PHE A 289 2.17 3.03 -4.73
C PHE A 289 1.34 4.28 -5.01
N ALA A 290 1.71 5.08 -6.00
CA ALA A 290 0.97 6.28 -6.39
C ALA A 290 -0.49 5.95 -6.77
N ALA A 291 -0.70 4.92 -7.58
CA ALA A 291 -2.04 4.48 -7.95
C ALA A 291 -2.86 3.97 -6.76
N LEU A 292 -2.25 3.20 -5.85
CA LEU A 292 -2.93 2.75 -4.63
C LEU A 292 -3.27 3.93 -3.70
N LYS A 293 -2.36 4.90 -3.55
CA LYS A 293 -2.59 6.15 -2.80
C LYS A 293 -3.79 6.91 -3.34
N ASP A 294 -3.90 7.05 -4.66
CA ASP A 294 -4.99 7.81 -5.29
C ASP A 294 -6.32 7.05 -5.22
N ILE A 295 -6.31 5.72 -5.32
CA ILE A 295 -7.52 4.89 -5.11
C ILE A 295 -8.02 5.06 -3.67
N LEU A 296 -7.10 4.98 -2.70
CA LEU A 296 -7.41 5.13 -1.28
C LEU A 296 -7.94 6.54 -0.94
N THR A 297 -7.27 7.59 -1.42
CA THR A 297 -7.68 8.98 -1.20
C THR A 297 -8.85 9.43 -2.09
N ARG A 298 -9.41 8.51 -2.90
CA ARG A 298 -10.54 8.75 -3.83
C ARG A 298 -10.25 9.80 -4.90
N ASN A 299 -8.97 10.04 -5.19
CA ASN A 299 -8.47 10.95 -6.22
C ASN A 299 -8.07 10.24 -7.53
N ALA A 300 -8.36 8.94 -7.65
CA ALA A 300 -8.05 8.15 -8.84
C ALA A 300 -9.02 8.43 -10.01
N GLU A 301 -8.88 9.60 -10.65
CA GLU A 301 -9.51 9.88 -11.94
C GLU A 301 -8.99 8.92 -13.02
N TRP A 302 -9.85 8.53 -13.97
CA TRP A 302 -9.49 7.55 -15.00
C TRP A 302 -8.28 7.96 -15.84
N GLY A 303 -8.14 9.25 -16.17
CA GLY A 303 -7.00 9.74 -16.95
C GLY A 303 -5.67 9.57 -16.23
N GLY A 304 -5.58 10.06 -14.99
CA GLY A 304 -4.39 9.91 -14.15
C GLY A 304 -4.10 8.45 -13.82
N PHE A 305 -5.14 7.67 -13.49
CA PHE A 305 -5.02 6.25 -13.19
C PHE A 305 -4.46 5.43 -14.35
N LEU A 306 -4.98 5.61 -15.57
CA LEU A 306 -4.49 4.91 -16.75
C LEU A 306 -3.04 5.30 -17.09
N LEU A 307 -2.66 6.56 -16.87
CA LEU A 307 -1.27 7.01 -17.01
C LEU A 307 -0.35 6.29 -16.02
N GLN A 308 -0.78 6.12 -14.76
CA GLN A 308 -0.02 5.36 -13.76
C GLN A 308 0.14 3.89 -14.17
N LEU A 309 -0.91 3.23 -14.67
CA LEU A 309 -0.82 1.86 -15.20
C LEU A 309 0.15 1.75 -16.38
N LEU A 310 0.16 2.76 -17.26
CA LEU A 310 1.11 2.85 -18.37
C LEU A 310 2.54 2.98 -17.86
N TRP A 311 2.79 3.83 -16.86
CA TRP A 311 4.10 3.97 -16.25
C TRP A 311 4.57 2.69 -15.56
N ILE A 312 3.70 1.98 -14.84
CA ILE A 312 4.02 0.66 -14.27
C ILE A 312 4.46 -0.30 -15.38
N SER A 313 3.71 -0.36 -16.48
CA SER A 313 4.01 -1.24 -17.60
C SER A 313 5.35 -0.88 -18.28
N LEU A 314 5.60 0.41 -18.50
CA LEU A 314 6.80 0.92 -19.18
C LEU A 314 8.05 0.69 -18.34
N THR A 315 8.01 1.03 -17.05
CA THR A 315 9.14 0.85 -16.13
C THR A 315 9.43 -0.63 -15.87
N THR A 316 8.39 -1.47 -15.79
CA THR A 316 8.56 -2.94 -15.70
C THR A 316 9.15 -3.50 -17.00
N GLY A 317 8.71 -3.03 -18.17
CA GLY A 317 9.27 -3.40 -19.46
C GLY A 317 10.75 -3.02 -19.59
N LEU A 318 11.11 -1.82 -19.13
CA LEU A 318 12.50 -1.36 -19.07
C LEU A 318 13.34 -2.26 -18.15
N LEU A 319 12.84 -2.57 -16.94
CA LEU A 319 13.48 -3.47 -16.00
C LEU A 319 13.70 -4.87 -16.63
N PHE A 320 12.70 -5.42 -17.32
CA PHE A 320 12.84 -6.68 -18.04
C PHE A 320 13.91 -6.61 -19.14
N LEU A 321 13.97 -5.53 -19.92
CA LEU A 321 14.96 -5.35 -20.98
C LEU A 321 16.39 -5.30 -20.43
N LEU A 322 16.61 -4.56 -19.34
CA LEU A 322 17.91 -4.49 -18.66
C LEU A 322 18.35 -5.87 -18.16
N MET A 323 17.41 -6.70 -17.73
CA MET A 323 17.69 -8.02 -17.15
C MET A 323 17.74 -9.16 -18.18
N ARG A 324 17.28 -8.92 -19.41
CA ARG A 324 17.21 -9.93 -20.50
C ARG A 324 18.54 -10.66 -20.74
N GLY A 325 19.67 -9.96 -20.61
CA GLY A 325 21.00 -10.55 -20.78
C GLY A 325 21.30 -11.65 -19.75
N LYS A 326 20.95 -11.42 -18.49
CA LYS A 326 21.11 -12.39 -17.40
C LYS A 326 20.16 -13.58 -17.55
N ILE A 327 18.94 -13.33 -18.00
CA ILE A 327 17.93 -14.39 -18.29
C ILE A 327 18.43 -15.34 -19.38
N LYS A 328 19.02 -14.81 -20.48
CA LYS A 328 19.57 -15.65 -21.56
C LYS A 328 20.76 -16.50 -21.12
N SER A 329 21.62 -15.98 -20.24
CA SER A 329 22.78 -16.71 -19.73
C SER A 329 22.38 -17.87 -18.83
N GLY A 330 21.47 -17.66 -17.88
CA GLY A 330 21.01 -18.70 -16.94
C GLY A 330 20.25 -19.86 -17.59
N LEU A 331 19.69 -19.67 -18.79
CA LEU A 331 19.04 -20.74 -19.56
C LEU A 331 20.02 -21.63 -20.34
N LYS A 332 21.24 -21.14 -20.66
CA LYS A 332 22.23 -21.90 -21.44
C LYS A 332 22.95 -22.98 -20.63
N THR A 333 23.07 -22.81 -19.32
CA THR A 333 23.74 -23.74 -18.40
C THR A 333 23.07 -25.13 -18.32
N TYR A 334 21.88 -25.30 -18.92
CA TYR A 334 21.11 -26.54 -18.89
C TYR A 334 21.03 -27.26 -20.25
N GLN A 335 21.64 -26.72 -21.31
CA GLN A 335 21.70 -27.35 -22.63
C GLN A 335 23.01 -28.12 -22.89
N SER A 336 23.91 -28.17 -21.90
CA SER A 336 25.16 -28.95 -21.92
C SER A 336 25.11 -30.06 -20.87
#